data_AF-A0A7S1UKD0-F1
#
_entry.id   AF-A0A7S1UKD0-F1
#
_cell.length_a   1.000
_cell.length_b   1.000
_cell.length_c   1.000
_cell.angle_alpha   90.00
_cell.angle_beta   90.00
_cell.angle_gamma   90.00
#
_symmetry.space_group_name_H-M   'P 1'
#
loop_
_entity.id
_entity.type
_entity.pdbx_description
1 polymer ?
#
loop_
_entity_poly.entity_id
_entity_poly.type
_entity_poly.pdbx_seq_one_letter_code
_entity_poly.pdbx_strand_id
1 'polypeptide(L)'
;SDKSDKSEEITPAPVKKSLLRGSLRRQKQALLLRHPSLEMDNGEDFNLGHILSDADSFGGTEEDPSDGEGDGVDGAGAADGDGERHSASASSTGGRSFFGRGGGGGDKEAPLFSTADPTLGVRERICGAETATLLYALLQGAYTRVLGAGLLSTSELRRAKAFLDDAAAASDQLTLFIYRSAAFSSLAGDALAVHIEGLPWDIRGIREGANAYVEKLVDRAAALHNFLNEPDAGGGVIAPPRKSLFWTEFCQACMETLVEGFSRVKNCSTEGRALMSMDVQALHQGLSALEPARAARSRVWADAYVKAFYYGEADVVGWIEEHHAQYQRRHMEALVVNGVGKNLRRKRRQEMLQQIYALYPYGAVDCHQTPAARDSEDAQG
;
A
#
# COMPACT_ATOMS: atom_id res chain seq x y z
N SER A 1 -62.52 -4.04 -11.18
CA SER A 1 -62.32 -3.11 -12.30
C SER A 1 -60.90 -2.62 -12.22
N ASP A 2 -60.03 -3.28 -12.98
CA ASP A 2 -58.59 -3.07 -13.05
C ASP A 2 -58.20 -1.64 -13.40
N LYS A 3 -57.25 -1.09 -12.66
CA LYS A 3 -56.27 -0.15 -13.19
C LYS A 3 -54.89 -0.57 -12.71
N SER A 4 -54.12 -1.03 -13.68
CA SER A 4 -52.69 -1.32 -13.63
C SER A 4 -51.88 -0.04 -13.44
N ASP A 5 -51.12 0.06 -12.35
CA ASP A 5 -49.99 0.97 -12.23
C ASP A 5 -48.70 0.17 -12.48
N LYS A 6 -47.99 0.54 -13.56
CA LYS A 6 -46.65 0.06 -13.88
C LYS A 6 -45.65 0.88 -13.07
N SER A 7 -44.98 0.26 -12.11
CA SER A 7 -43.77 0.81 -11.49
C SER A 7 -42.57 0.59 -12.41
N GLU A 8 -41.98 1.70 -12.89
CA GLU A 8 -40.78 1.74 -13.70
C GLU A 8 -39.55 1.24 -12.92
N GLU A 9 -38.87 0.25 -13.48
CA GLU A 9 -37.59 -0.28 -13.04
C GLU A 9 -36.47 0.65 -13.56
N ILE A 10 -35.87 1.43 -12.66
CA ILE A 10 -34.73 2.31 -12.96
C ILE A 10 -33.47 1.45 -13.08
N THR A 11 -33.06 1.18 -14.32
CA THR A 11 -31.75 0.62 -14.63
C THR A 11 -30.68 1.72 -14.64
N PRO A 12 -29.48 1.51 -14.05
CA PRO A 12 -28.40 2.49 -14.14
C PRO A 12 -27.81 2.47 -15.55
N ALA A 13 -27.84 3.62 -16.22
CA ALA A 13 -27.32 3.80 -17.57
C ALA A 13 -25.80 3.54 -17.64
N PRO A 14 -25.28 2.92 -18.73
CA PRO A 14 -23.85 2.73 -18.91
C PRO A 14 -23.19 4.08 -19.23
N VAL A 15 -22.27 4.53 -18.38
CA VAL A 15 -21.39 5.67 -18.69
C VAL A 15 -20.55 5.28 -19.91
N LYS A 16 -20.83 5.94 -21.04
CA LYS A 16 -20.24 5.64 -22.35
C LYS A 16 -18.73 5.91 -22.33
N LYS A 17 -17.93 4.84 -22.27
CA LYS A 17 -16.46 4.84 -22.44
C LYS A 17 -15.98 5.56 -23.71
N SER A 18 -16.84 5.76 -24.72
CA SER A 18 -16.52 6.52 -25.94
C SER A 18 -16.29 8.02 -25.72
N LEU A 19 -16.83 8.60 -24.65
CA LEU A 19 -16.69 10.04 -24.38
C LEU A 19 -15.32 10.40 -23.79
N LEU A 20 -14.78 9.58 -22.88
CA LEU A 20 -13.45 9.78 -22.26
C LEU A 20 -12.30 9.57 -23.26
N ARG A 21 -12.39 8.54 -24.11
CA ARG A 21 -11.40 8.27 -25.18
C ARG A 21 -11.41 9.33 -26.27
N GLY A 22 -12.60 9.85 -26.60
CA GLY A 22 -12.74 10.98 -27.50
C GLY A 22 -12.13 12.26 -26.91
N SER A 23 -12.23 12.47 -25.60
CA SER A 23 -11.67 13.66 -24.93
C SER A 23 -10.13 13.65 -24.94
N LEU A 24 -9.50 12.53 -24.59
CA LEU A 24 -8.04 12.43 -24.54
C LEU A 24 -7.39 12.47 -25.95
N ARG A 25 -8.01 11.82 -26.94
CA ARG A 25 -7.56 11.91 -28.35
C ARG A 25 -7.73 13.33 -28.90
N ARG A 26 -8.82 14.03 -28.57
CA ARG A 26 -9.02 15.44 -28.96
C ARG A 26 -8.04 16.37 -28.24
N GLN A 27 -7.68 16.11 -26.99
CA GLN A 27 -6.65 16.87 -26.26
C GLN A 27 -5.25 16.65 -26.83
N LYS A 28 -4.88 15.40 -27.15
CA LYS A 28 -3.62 15.08 -27.84
C LYS A 28 -3.56 15.71 -29.24
N GLN A 29 -4.64 15.62 -30.01
CA GLN A 29 -4.70 16.16 -31.38
C GLN A 29 -4.80 17.69 -31.41
N ALA A 30 -5.44 18.33 -30.42
CA ALA A 30 -5.45 19.79 -30.26
C ALA A 30 -4.08 20.34 -29.81
N LEU A 31 -3.30 19.56 -29.05
CA LEU A 31 -1.91 19.87 -28.70
C LEU A 31 -0.99 19.80 -29.93
N LEU A 32 -1.16 18.78 -30.79
CA LEU A 32 -0.40 18.61 -32.03
C LEU A 32 -0.75 19.68 -33.09
N LEU A 33 -2.02 20.08 -33.20
CA LEU A 33 -2.45 21.13 -34.15
C LEU A 33 -2.01 22.55 -33.75
N ARG A 34 -1.77 22.83 -32.46
CA ARG A 34 -1.28 24.14 -31.97
C ARG A 34 0.23 24.28 -31.99
N HIS A 35 0.96 23.17 -32.09
CA HIS A 35 2.42 23.13 -32.13
C HIS A 35 2.85 22.16 -33.24
N PRO A 36 2.83 22.60 -34.52
CA PRO A 36 3.15 21.73 -35.67
C PRO A 36 4.58 21.17 -35.65
N SER A 37 5.48 21.78 -34.89
CA SER A 37 6.85 21.31 -34.65
C SER A 37 6.95 20.09 -33.73
N LEU A 38 5.81 19.53 -33.27
CA LEU A 38 5.73 18.26 -32.53
C LEU A 38 5.37 17.07 -33.44
N GLU A 39 5.17 17.26 -34.75
CA GLU A 39 5.35 16.15 -35.68
C GLU A 39 6.84 15.94 -35.87
N MET A 40 7.36 14.84 -35.34
CA MET A 40 8.68 14.36 -35.67
C MET A 40 8.59 12.93 -36.17
N ASP A 41 9.39 12.75 -37.21
CA ASP A 41 9.47 11.66 -38.17
C ASP A 41 9.67 10.29 -37.51
N ASN A 42 9.29 9.27 -38.26
CA ASN A 42 9.30 7.88 -37.87
C ASN A 42 10.67 7.45 -37.29
N GLY A 43 10.70 6.99 -36.02
CA GLY A 43 11.72 6.03 -35.61
C GLY A 43 12.38 6.13 -34.24
N GLU A 44 12.07 7.10 -33.37
CA GLU A 44 12.72 7.17 -32.05
C GLU A 44 11.72 7.32 -30.89
N ASP A 45 11.76 6.35 -29.97
CA ASP A 45 10.89 6.27 -28.79
C ASP A 45 11.13 7.44 -27.82
N PHE A 46 10.03 8.00 -27.31
CA PHE A 46 10.01 9.10 -26.35
C PHE A 46 10.57 8.65 -25.00
N ASN A 47 11.88 8.81 -24.76
CA ASN A 47 12.52 8.45 -23.50
C ASN A 47 12.39 9.61 -22.48
N LEU A 48 11.56 9.39 -21.46
CA LEU A 48 11.35 10.31 -20.33
C LEU A 48 12.61 10.56 -19.46
N GLY A 49 13.72 9.84 -19.68
CA GLY A 49 14.95 9.99 -18.91
C GLY A 49 15.70 11.30 -19.12
N HIS A 50 15.58 11.93 -20.30
CA HIS A 50 16.46 13.07 -20.65
C HIS A 50 16.01 14.42 -20.08
N ILE A 51 14.77 14.54 -19.59
CA ILE A 51 14.29 15.77 -18.92
C ILE A 51 14.68 15.78 -17.43
N LEU A 52 15.06 14.63 -16.87
CA LEU A 52 15.46 14.49 -15.47
C LEU A 52 16.99 14.49 -15.26
N SER A 53 17.80 14.29 -16.31
CA SER A 53 19.28 14.30 -16.21
C SER A 53 19.89 15.70 -16.22
N ASP A 54 19.19 16.69 -16.76
CA ASP A 54 19.77 18.03 -16.99
C ASP A 54 19.62 18.97 -15.79
N ALA A 55 19.12 18.46 -14.65
CA ALA A 55 18.96 19.23 -13.42
C ALA A 55 20.22 19.23 -12.52
N ASP A 56 21.18 18.31 -12.74
CA ASP A 56 22.33 18.10 -11.84
C ASP A 56 23.67 18.64 -12.36
N SER A 57 23.70 19.37 -13.47
CA SER A 57 24.95 19.93 -14.00
C SER A 57 24.97 21.46 -13.96
N PHE A 58 25.22 22.01 -12.76
CA PHE A 58 25.78 23.35 -12.60
C PHE A 58 26.77 23.37 -11.43
N GLY A 59 28.06 23.20 -11.76
CA GLY A 59 29.19 23.33 -10.83
C GLY A 59 30.51 22.86 -11.46
N GLY A 60 31.20 23.73 -12.21
CA GLY A 60 32.63 23.59 -12.54
C GLY A 60 33.51 23.88 -11.31
N THR A 61 34.79 23.51 -11.23
CA THR A 61 35.89 23.73 -12.20
C THR A 61 37.16 22.93 -11.82
N GLU A 62 37.96 22.54 -12.84
CA GLU A 62 39.45 22.50 -12.97
C GLU A 62 40.28 21.66 -11.94
N GLU A 63 41.38 20.94 -12.23
CA GLU A 63 42.32 20.79 -13.35
C GLU A 63 43.17 19.48 -13.13
N ASP A 64 43.78 18.98 -14.22
CA ASP A 64 44.62 17.78 -14.48
C ASP A 64 46.00 17.67 -13.72
N PRO A 65 46.96 16.76 -14.06
CA PRO A 65 46.98 15.28 -14.09
C PRO A 65 48.31 14.69 -13.52
N SER A 66 48.44 13.35 -13.36
CA SER A 66 49.65 12.56 -13.74
C SER A 66 49.66 11.12 -13.18
N ASP A 67 49.83 10.17 -14.10
CA ASP A 67 50.74 9.01 -14.10
C ASP A 67 50.71 7.90 -13.03
N GLY A 68 50.72 6.65 -13.53
CA GLY A 68 51.59 5.61 -12.96
C GLY A 68 50.98 4.23 -12.71
N GLU A 69 51.23 3.32 -13.65
CA GLU A 69 51.45 1.86 -13.59
C GLU A 69 51.37 1.09 -12.24
N GLY A 70 50.92 -0.17 -12.30
CA GLY A 70 51.45 -1.22 -11.41
C GLY A 70 50.55 -2.41 -11.06
N ASP A 71 50.74 -3.51 -11.79
CA ASP A 71 50.84 -4.93 -11.36
C ASP A 71 49.96 -5.56 -10.26
N GLY A 72 49.45 -6.75 -10.59
CA GLY A 72 49.80 -7.99 -9.85
C GLY A 72 48.66 -8.73 -9.12
N VAL A 73 48.23 -9.89 -9.63
CA VAL A 73 48.55 -11.30 -9.25
C VAL A 73 47.59 -11.90 -8.19
N ASP A 74 47.36 -13.21 -8.36
CA ASP A 74 46.77 -14.23 -7.46
C ASP A 74 45.26 -14.50 -7.62
N GLY A 75 44.77 -15.72 -7.84
CA GLY A 75 45.38 -17.05 -7.84
C GLY A 75 44.46 -18.09 -7.19
N ALA A 76 44.21 -19.21 -7.88
CA ALA A 76 43.65 -20.50 -7.41
C ALA A 76 42.18 -20.52 -6.93
N GLY A 77 41.36 -21.56 -7.06
CA GLY A 77 41.45 -22.97 -7.52
C GLY A 77 40.07 -23.59 -7.15
N ALA A 78 39.33 -24.21 -8.07
CA ALA A 78 39.31 -25.64 -8.41
C ALA A 78 38.68 -26.59 -7.35
N ALA A 79 37.85 -27.51 -7.89
CA ALA A 79 37.36 -28.80 -7.35
C ALA A 79 36.14 -28.75 -6.40
N ASP A 80 35.18 -29.68 -6.40
CA ASP A 80 34.72 -30.77 -7.27
C ASP A 80 33.51 -31.41 -6.56
N GLY A 81 32.68 -32.17 -7.30
CA GLY A 81 32.16 -33.45 -6.78
C GLY A 81 30.68 -33.53 -6.35
N ASP A 82 29.90 -34.16 -7.25
CA ASP A 82 28.95 -35.28 -7.05
C ASP A 82 27.74 -35.12 -6.11
N GLY A 83 26.51 -35.37 -6.57
CA GLY A 83 25.88 -36.70 -6.71
C GLY A 83 25.08 -37.00 -5.42
N GLU A 84 23.85 -37.50 -5.35
CA GLU A 84 23.03 -38.36 -6.19
C GLU A 84 21.54 -38.17 -5.81
N ARG A 85 20.67 -38.64 -6.72
CA ARG A 85 19.22 -38.82 -6.53
C ARG A 85 18.95 -40.03 -5.64
N HIS A 86 17.81 -40.08 -4.93
CA HIS A 86 16.97 -41.28 -4.85
C HIS A 86 15.54 -40.95 -4.37
N SER A 87 14.65 -41.86 -4.73
CA SER A 87 13.20 -41.79 -4.91
C SER A 87 12.34 -42.27 -3.73
N ALA A 88 11.11 -41.73 -3.66
CA ALA A 88 9.80 -42.34 -3.36
C ALA A 88 9.66 -43.48 -2.33
N SER A 89 8.65 -43.38 -1.45
CA SER A 89 7.45 -44.24 -1.48
C SER A 89 6.51 -44.00 -0.29
N ALA A 90 5.22 -44.26 -0.54
CA ALA A 90 4.09 -44.13 0.36
C ALA A 90 3.90 -45.34 1.29
N SER A 91 3.19 -45.16 2.41
CA SER A 91 2.32 -46.22 2.95
C SER A 91 1.21 -45.64 3.84
N SER A 92 0.07 -46.30 3.76
CA SER A 92 -1.22 -46.02 4.39
C SER A 92 -1.45 -46.91 5.61
N THR A 93 -2.37 -46.49 6.48
CA THR A 93 -3.28 -47.26 7.39
C THR A 93 -3.66 -46.31 8.55
N GLY A 94 -4.87 -46.17 9.08
CA GLY A 94 -6.15 -46.86 9.01
C GLY A 94 -6.87 -46.64 10.36
N GLY A 95 -8.20 -46.47 10.39
CA GLY A 95 -9.01 -46.88 11.57
C GLY A 95 -9.75 -45.82 12.42
N ARG A 96 -10.97 -45.51 11.96
CA ARG A 96 -12.24 -45.07 12.64
C ARG A 96 -12.44 -45.25 14.17
N SER A 97 -13.14 -44.29 14.79
CA SER A 97 -14.45 -44.37 15.52
C SER A 97 -14.75 -42.97 16.13
N PHE A 98 -15.84 -42.23 15.91
CA PHE A 98 -17.32 -42.39 15.94
C PHE A 98 -17.97 -42.36 17.34
N PHE A 99 -18.35 -41.16 17.79
CA PHE A 99 -19.60 -40.72 18.47
C PHE A 99 -19.60 -39.18 18.32
N GLY A 100 -20.58 -38.44 17.80
CA GLY A 100 -22.00 -38.70 17.53
C GLY A 100 -22.85 -37.68 18.28
N ARG A 101 -23.14 -36.50 17.70
CA ARG A 101 -24.46 -35.83 17.76
C ARG A 101 -24.50 -34.61 16.84
N GLY A 102 -25.45 -34.64 15.91
CA GLY A 102 -25.66 -33.61 14.90
C GLY A 102 -26.46 -32.40 15.37
N GLY A 103 -26.31 -31.34 14.57
CA GLY A 103 -27.17 -30.17 14.51
C GLY A 103 -26.92 -29.52 13.15
N GLY A 104 -27.72 -29.91 12.14
CA GLY A 104 -27.68 -29.31 10.82
C GLY A 104 -28.26 -27.90 10.88
N GLY A 105 -27.38 -26.91 10.79
CA GLY A 105 -27.67 -25.55 10.36
C GLY A 105 -26.63 -25.21 9.32
N GLY A 106 -27.04 -25.12 8.06
CA GLY A 106 -26.21 -24.49 7.05
C GLY A 106 -26.15 -23.01 7.39
N ASP A 107 -25.22 -22.63 8.25
CA ASP A 107 -24.85 -21.25 8.47
C ASP A 107 -24.38 -20.73 7.13
N LYS A 108 -25.26 -20.02 6.42
CA LYS A 108 -24.86 -19.12 5.37
C LYS A 108 -24.07 -18.01 6.07
N GLU A 109 -22.78 -18.26 6.31
CA GLU A 109 -21.85 -17.20 6.66
C GLU A 109 -22.11 -16.05 5.69
N ALA A 110 -22.52 -14.89 6.22
CA ALA A 110 -22.61 -13.70 5.41
C ALA A 110 -21.26 -13.49 4.72
N PRO A 111 -21.23 -13.19 3.42
CA PRO A 111 -19.98 -13.07 2.71
C PRO A 111 -19.14 -11.97 3.38
N LEU A 112 -17.90 -12.33 3.75
CA LEU A 112 -16.95 -11.45 4.44
C LEU A 112 -16.79 -10.11 3.72
N PHE A 113 -16.77 -10.17 2.40
CA PHE A 113 -16.82 -8.99 1.55
C PHE A 113 -18.24 -8.80 1.07
N SER A 114 -18.73 -7.56 1.13
CA SER A 114 -19.94 -7.14 0.42
C SER A 114 -19.87 -7.58 -1.04
N THR A 115 -21.03 -7.71 -1.71
CA THR A 115 -21.11 -7.85 -3.18
C THR A 115 -20.48 -6.67 -3.93
N ALA A 116 -20.03 -5.63 -3.22
CA ALA A 116 -19.28 -4.51 -3.75
C ALA A 116 -17.98 -4.97 -4.45
N ASP A 117 -17.96 -4.71 -5.75
CA ASP A 117 -16.84 -4.97 -6.65
C ASP A 117 -15.56 -4.26 -6.16
N PRO A 118 -14.46 -4.99 -5.87
CA PRO A 118 -13.19 -4.41 -5.44
C PRO A 118 -12.58 -3.45 -6.47
N THR A 119 -13.00 -3.52 -7.72
CA THR A 119 -12.44 -2.75 -8.84
C THR A 119 -13.20 -1.45 -9.11
N LEU A 120 -14.32 -1.22 -8.41
CA LEU A 120 -15.24 -0.11 -8.69
C LEU A 120 -14.53 1.24 -8.58
N GLY A 121 -14.45 1.96 -9.69
CA GLY A 121 -13.89 3.31 -9.75
C GLY A 121 -12.37 3.39 -9.63
N VAL A 122 -11.65 2.26 -9.54
CA VAL A 122 -10.20 2.24 -9.32
C VAL A 122 -9.46 2.91 -10.49
N ARG A 123 -9.85 2.58 -11.73
CA ARG A 123 -9.25 3.18 -12.93
C ARG A 123 -9.53 4.67 -13.03
N GLU A 124 -10.75 5.09 -12.73
CA GLU A 124 -11.17 6.48 -12.76
C GLU A 124 -10.39 7.31 -11.74
N ARG A 125 -10.17 6.77 -10.54
CA ARG A 125 -9.37 7.41 -9.49
C ARG A 125 -7.89 7.50 -9.88
N ILE A 126 -7.31 6.43 -10.43
CA ILE A 126 -5.93 6.44 -10.95
C ILE A 126 -5.78 7.49 -12.05
N CYS A 127 -6.68 7.51 -13.03
CA CYS A 127 -6.70 8.50 -14.09
C CYS A 127 -6.87 9.94 -13.56
N GLY A 128 -7.71 10.14 -12.54
CA GLY A 128 -7.87 11.42 -11.88
C GLY A 128 -6.59 11.93 -11.23
N ALA A 129 -5.86 11.05 -10.52
CA ALA A 129 -4.58 11.38 -9.93
C ALA A 129 -3.51 11.68 -11.01
N GLU A 130 -3.45 10.87 -12.07
CA GLU A 130 -2.55 11.11 -13.21
C GLU A 130 -2.83 12.45 -13.89
N THR A 131 -4.10 12.84 -13.99
CA THR A 131 -4.50 14.13 -14.54
C THR A 131 -3.97 15.28 -13.68
N ALA A 132 -3.99 15.16 -12.35
CA ALA A 132 -3.41 16.17 -11.46
C ALA A 132 -1.89 16.31 -11.68
N THR A 133 -1.16 15.19 -11.75
CA THR A 133 0.28 15.22 -12.06
C THR A 133 0.57 15.80 -13.45
N LEU A 134 -0.26 15.48 -14.45
CA LEU A 134 -0.12 16.02 -15.80
C LEU A 134 -0.31 17.54 -15.81
N LEU A 135 -1.32 18.07 -15.11
CA LEU A 135 -1.55 19.51 -15.01
C LEU A 135 -0.36 20.23 -14.38
N TYR A 136 0.23 19.65 -13.33
CA TYR A 136 1.47 20.16 -12.76
C TYR A 136 2.62 20.19 -13.77
N ALA A 137 2.86 19.09 -14.49
CA ALA A 137 3.92 19.03 -15.51
C ALA A 137 3.72 20.06 -16.64
N LEU A 138 2.48 20.29 -17.07
CA LEU A 138 2.14 21.31 -18.06
C LEU A 138 2.40 22.73 -17.53
N LEU A 139 2.08 23.01 -16.26
CA LEU A 139 2.38 24.29 -15.61
C LEU A 139 3.88 24.52 -15.51
N GLN A 140 4.65 23.50 -15.16
CA GLN A 140 6.10 23.60 -15.09
C GLN A 140 6.73 23.85 -16.48
N GLY A 141 6.27 23.14 -17.51
CA GLY A 141 6.70 23.40 -18.89
C GLY A 141 6.35 24.80 -19.37
N ALA A 142 5.18 25.33 -18.99
CA ALA A 142 4.80 26.70 -19.30
C ALA A 142 5.72 27.71 -18.61
N TYR A 143 6.08 27.48 -17.33
CA TYR A 143 7.02 28.33 -16.60
C TYR A 143 8.40 28.36 -17.25
N THR A 144 8.96 27.22 -17.67
CA THR A 144 10.27 27.18 -18.36
C THR A 144 10.27 28.01 -19.63
N ARG A 145 9.17 27.97 -20.41
CA ARG A 145 9.03 28.79 -21.62
C ARG A 145 8.91 30.27 -21.31
N VAL A 146 8.14 30.63 -20.28
CA VAL A 146 7.97 32.02 -19.83
C VAL A 146 9.28 32.61 -19.30
N LEU A 147 10.06 31.81 -18.58
CA LEU A 147 11.41 32.16 -18.11
C LEU A 147 12.35 32.42 -19.30
N GLY A 148 12.43 31.49 -20.26
CA GLY A 148 13.29 31.63 -21.44
C GLY A 148 12.91 32.79 -22.37
N ALA A 149 11.63 33.17 -22.40
CA ALA A 149 11.14 34.29 -23.21
C ALA A 149 11.26 35.66 -22.51
N GLY A 150 11.70 35.71 -21.24
CA GLY A 150 11.89 36.97 -20.51
C GLY A 150 10.60 37.79 -20.31
N LEU A 151 9.45 37.11 -20.28
CA LEU A 151 8.12 37.77 -20.28
C LEU A 151 7.69 38.32 -18.91
N LEU A 152 8.39 37.95 -17.84
CA LEU A 152 8.04 38.27 -16.45
C LEU A 152 9.17 39.03 -15.75
N SER A 153 8.81 39.90 -14.83
CA SER A 153 9.75 40.53 -13.90
C SER A 153 10.34 39.51 -12.92
N THR A 154 11.49 39.83 -12.33
CA THR A 154 12.16 38.97 -11.32
C THR A 154 11.25 38.64 -10.13
N SER A 155 10.41 39.58 -9.70
CA SER A 155 9.42 39.35 -8.62
C SER A 155 8.31 38.38 -9.03
N GLU A 156 7.86 38.42 -10.29
CA GLU A 156 6.83 37.53 -10.81
C GLU A 156 7.38 36.12 -11.01
N LEU A 157 8.62 36.00 -11.51
CA LEU A 157 9.31 34.71 -11.62
C LEU A 157 9.45 34.04 -10.25
N ARG A 158 9.84 34.79 -9.22
CA ARG A 158 9.94 34.25 -7.85
C ARG A 158 8.60 33.73 -7.33
N ARG A 159 7.52 34.48 -7.54
CA ARG A 159 6.17 34.06 -7.13
C ARG A 159 5.69 32.82 -7.91
N ALA A 160 5.94 32.79 -9.22
CA ALA A 160 5.57 31.64 -10.06
C ALA A 160 6.35 30.38 -9.66
N LYS A 161 7.64 30.50 -9.33
CA LYS A 161 8.45 29.39 -8.82
C LYS A 161 7.92 28.88 -7.47
N ALA A 162 7.64 29.77 -6.53
CA ALA A 162 7.06 29.38 -5.24
C ALA A 162 5.72 28.64 -5.40
N PHE A 163 4.84 29.16 -6.27
CA PHE A 163 3.58 28.48 -6.59
C PHE A 163 3.79 27.09 -7.19
N LEU A 164 4.77 26.92 -8.08
CA LEU A 164 5.09 25.60 -8.64
C LEU A 164 5.60 24.64 -7.58
N ASP A 165 6.45 25.09 -6.66
CA ASP A 165 6.97 24.25 -5.58
C ASP A 165 5.83 23.78 -4.66
N ASP A 166 4.90 24.68 -4.30
CA ASP A 166 3.71 24.33 -3.54
C ASP A 166 2.79 23.37 -4.32
N ALA A 167 2.60 23.61 -5.62
CA ALA A 167 1.78 22.77 -6.49
C ALA A 167 2.37 21.37 -6.69
N ALA A 168 3.71 21.24 -6.70
CA ALA A 168 4.40 19.96 -6.77
C ALA A 168 4.08 19.11 -5.54
N ALA A 169 4.33 19.67 -4.35
CA ALA A 169 4.07 19.00 -3.08
C ALA A 169 2.58 18.63 -2.94
N ALA A 170 1.67 19.54 -3.30
CA ALA A 170 0.23 19.30 -3.25
C ALA A 170 -0.21 18.20 -4.23
N SER A 171 0.36 18.15 -5.44
CA SER A 171 0.05 17.13 -6.45
C SER A 171 0.45 15.73 -5.98
N ASP A 172 1.63 15.59 -5.37
CA ASP A 172 2.11 14.30 -4.87
C ASP A 172 1.28 13.81 -3.68
N GLN A 173 0.98 14.70 -2.72
CA GLN A 173 0.13 14.38 -1.58
C GLN A 173 -1.29 13.99 -2.02
N LEU A 174 -1.87 14.71 -2.99
CA LEU A 174 -3.19 14.42 -3.52
C LEU A 174 -3.21 13.06 -4.24
N THR A 175 -2.19 12.76 -5.03
CA THR A 175 -2.05 11.47 -5.73
C THR A 175 -2.02 10.32 -4.74
N LEU A 176 -1.17 10.43 -3.72
CA LEU A 176 -1.06 9.44 -2.66
C LEU A 176 -2.37 9.28 -1.89
N PHE A 177 -3.04 10.37 -1.53
CA PHE A 177 -4.32 10.34 -0.84
C PHE A 177 -5.41 9.63 -1.65
N ILE A 178 -5.52 9.92 -2.95
CA ILE A 178 -6.47 9.25 -3.84
C ILE A 178 -6.19 7.75 -3.89
N TYR A 179 -4.93 7.35 -3.98
CA TYR A 179 -4.53 5.95 -4.06
C TYR A 179 -4.83 5.21 -2.76
N ARG A 180 -4.47 5.78 -1.62
CA ARG A 180 -4.79 5.22 -0.30
C ARG A 180 -6.29 5.07 -0.09
N SER A 181 -7.07 6.11 -0.38
CA SER A 181 -8.53 6.05 -0.28
C SER A 181 -9.13 4.97 -1.18
N ALA A 182 -8.64 4.87 -2.42
CA ALA A 182 -9.07 3.85 -3.37
C ALA A 182 -8.71 2.44 -2.90
N ALA A 183 -7.48 2.22 -2.42
CA ALA A 183 -7.01 0.96 -1.85
C ALA A 183 -7.90 0.48 -0.69
N PHE A 184 -8.18 1.34 0.29
CA PHE A 184 -9.06 1.03 1.41
C PHE A 184 -10.50 0.71 0.98
N SER A 185 -11.00 1.43 -0.03
CA SER A 185 -12.32 1.16 -0.61
C SER A 185 -12.36 -0.20 -1.30
N SER A 186 -11.34 -0.52 -2.10
CA SER A 186 -11.19 -1.81 -2.77
C SER A 186 -11.12 -2.97 -1.79
N LEU A 187 -10.49 -2.77 -0.64
CA LEU A 187 -10.34 -3.77 0.42
C LEU A 187 -11.63 -4.05 1.20
N ALA A 188 -12.55 -3.08 1.28
CA ALA A 188 -13.63 -3.05 2.28
C ALA A 188 -13.09 -3.13 3.72
N GLY A 189 -12.07 -2.30 4.01
CA GLY A 189 -11.26 -2.39 5.24
C GLY A 189 -12.07 -2.39 6.55
N ASP A 190 -13.10 -1.54 6.66
CA ASP A 190 -13.93 -1.48 7.87
C ASP A 190 -14.68 -2.78 8.15
N ALA A 191 -15.25 -3.40 7.11
CA ALA A 191 -15.97 -4.67 7.24
C ALA A 191 -15.03 -5.81 7.64
N LEU A 192 -13.81 -5.82 7.07
CA LEU A 192 -12.77 -6.78 7.43
C LEU A 192 -12.30 -6.59 8.87
N ALA A 193 -12.06 -5.35 9.32
CA ALA A 193 -11.65 -5.08 10.70
C ALA A 193 -12.73 -5.53 11.72
N VAL A 194 -14.01 -5.30 11.42
CA VAL A 194 -15.13 -5.79 12.23
C VAL A 194 -15.20 -7.32 12.25
N HIS A 195 -14.95 -7.97 11.11
CA HIS A 195 -14.89 -9.43 11.05
C HIS A 195 -13.74 -10.00 11.90
N ILE A 196 -12.54 -9.42 11.78
CA ILE A 196 -11.36 -9.78 12.58
C ILE A 196 -11.67 -9.64 14.07
N GLU A 197 -12.30 -8.54 14.49
CA GLU A 197 -12.72 -8.32 15.89
C GLU A 197 -13.63 -9.45 16.40
N GLY A 198 -14.53 -9.95 15.55
CA GLY A 198 -15.51 -10.99 15.89
C GLY A 198 -14.96 -12.41 16.01
N LEU A 199 -13.71 -12.66 15.61
CA LEU A 199 -13.10 -13.98 15.67
C LEU A 199 -12.65 -14.34 17.11
N PRO A 200 -12.62 -15.64 17.47
CA PRO A 200 -12.12 -16.07 18.76
C PRO A 200 -10.59 -15.98 18.79
N TRP A 201 -10.05 -14.99 19.50
CA TRP A 201 -8.61 -14.80 19.73
C TRP A 201 -8.12 -15.30 21.10
N ASP A 202 -9.02 -15.70 21.99
CA ASP A 202 -8.70 -16.38 23.24
C ASP A 202 -8.79 -17.90 23.03
N ILE A 203 -7.79 -18.43 22.32
CA ILE A 203 -7.75 -19.83 21.90
C ILE A 203 -6.78 -20.63 22.77
N ARG A 204 -7.07 -21.93 22.89
CA ARG A 204 -6.19 -22.92 23.52
C ARG A 204 -5.58 -23.80 22.45
N GLY A 205 -4.28 -24.00 22.52
CA GLY A 205 -3.53 -24.77 21.53
C GLY A 205 -3.11 -23.92 20.33
N ILE A 206 -1.94 -24.25 19.79
CA ILE A 206 -1.37 -23.61 18.61
C ILE A 206 -2.12 -24.13 17.38
N ARG A 207 -2.58 -23.22 16.52
CA ARG A 207 -3.16 -23.60 15.22
C ARG A 207 -2.07 -23.79 14.18
N GLU A 208 -2.30 -24.66 13.22
CA GLU A 208 -1.35 -25.01 12.15
C GLU A 208 -1.48 -24.13 10.90
N GLY A 209 -2.42 -23.18 10.88
CA GLY A 209 -2.67 -22.33 9.72
C GLY A 209 -3.33 -21.00 10.08
N ALA A 210 -3.21 -20.05 9.17
CA ALA A 210 -3.85 -18.74 9.24
C ALA A 210 -5.39 -18.86 9.21
N ASN A 211 -6.07 -17.82 9.65
CA ASN A 211 -7.52 -17.73 9.57
C ASN A 211 -8.00 -17.70 8.10
N ALA A 212 -9.18 -18.29 7.86
CA ALA A 212 -9.76 -18.40 6.52
C ALA A 212 -10.03 -17.06 5.83
N TYR A 213 -10.14 -15.95 6.59
CA TYR A 213 -10.30 -14.63 6.00
C TYR A 213 -9.04 -14.20 5.21
N VAL A 214 -7.86 -14.72 5.54
CA VAL A 214 -6.60 -14.39 4.87
C VAL A 214 -6.62 -14.91 3.43
N GLU A 215 -7.07 -16.14 3.22
CA GLU A 215 -7.25 -16.71 1.89
C GLU A 215 -8.24 -15.88 1.05
N LYS A 216 -9.41 -15.57 1.62
CA LYS A 216 -10.42 -14.72 0.96
C LYS A 216 -9.84 -13.34 0.60
N LEU A 217 -8.97 -12.78 1.44
CA LEU A 217 -8.31 -11.51 1.18
C LEU A 217 -7.28 -11.62 0.05
N VAL A 218 -6.51 -12.71 -0.01
CA VAL A 218 -5.58 -12.99 -1.11
C VAL A 218 -6.34 -13.16 -2.43
N ASP A 219 -7.48 -13.84 -2.44
CA ASP A 219 -8.33 -13.96 -3.63
C ASP A 219 -8.83 -12.59 -4.11
N ARG A 220 -9.26 -11.74 -3.17
CA ARG A 220 -9.67 -10.36 -3.47
C ARG A 220 -8.52 -9.53 -4.02
N ALA A 221 -7.31 -9.70 -3.47
CA ALA A 221 -6.10 -9.05 -3.96
C ALA A 221 -5.74 -9.52 -5.37
N ALA A 222 -5.88 -10.81 -5.66
CA ALA A 222 -5.66 -11.39 -6.98
C ALA A 222 -6.64 -10.84 -8.02
N ALA A 223 -7.92 -10.72 -7.67
CA ALA A 223 -8.92 -10.11 -8.54
C ALA A 223 -8.57 -8.65 -8.88
N LEU A 224 -8.15 -7.87 -7.89
CA LEU A 224 -7.72 -6.49 -8.09
C LEU A 224 -6.43 -6.41 -8.92
N HIS A 225 -5.45 -7.26 -8.66
CA HIS A 225 -4.19 -7.32 -9.38
C HIS A 225 -4.40 -7.65 -10.87
N ASN A 226 -5.22 -8.66 -11.16
CA ASN A 226 -5.62 -9.00 -12.52
C ASN A 226 -6.31 -7.82 -13.19
N PHE A 227 -7.28 -7.19 -12.51
CA PHE A 227 -7.95 -6.01 -13.01
C PHE A 227 -7.00 -4.87 -13.33
N LEU A 228 -5.95 -4.62 -12.53
CA LEU A 228 -4.97 -3.56 -12.82
C LEU A 228 -4.12 -3.87 -14.07
N ASN A 229 -3.91 -5.16 -14.37
CA ASN A 229 -3.09 -5.60 -15.49
C ASN A 229 -3.87 -5.76 -16.80
N GLU A 230 -5.18 -5.96 -16.73
CA GLU A 230 -6.02 -6.07 -17.93
C GLU A 230 -6.11 -4.73 -18.69
N PRO A 231 -6.23 -4.76 -20.03
CA PRO A 231 -6.63 -3.57 -20.78
C PRO A 231 -8.09 -3.21 -20.49
N ASP A 232 -8.40 -1.92 -20.48
CA ASP A 232 -9.80 -1.48 -20.42
C ASP A 232 -10.57 -1.88 -21.71
N ALA A 233 -11.87 -1.58 -21.75
CA ALA A 233 -12.75 -1.95 -22.86
C ALA A 233 -12.45 -1.27 -24.21
N GLY A 234 -11.36 -0.52 -24.36
CA GLY A 234 -10.80 -0.39 -25.70
C GLY A 234 -9.29 -0.28 -25.74
N GLY A 235 -8.60 -1.04 -24.90
CA GLY A 235 -7.15 -1.22 -25.00
C GLY A 235 -6.30 -0.17 -24.27
N GLY A 236 -6.88 0.64 -23.39
CA GLY A 236 -6.15 1.52 -22.50
C GLY A 236 -5.56 0.72 -21.34
N VAL A 237 -4.26 0.89 -21.10
CA VAL A 237 -3.53 0.18 -20.03
C VAL A 237 -3.04 1.21 -19.01
N ILE A 238 -3.10 0.86 -17.73
CA ILE A 238 -2.54 1.70 -16.67
C ILE A 238 -1.02 1.63 -16.75
N ALA A 239 -0.36 2.78 -16.72
CA ALA A 239 1.09 2.84 -16.81
C ALA A 239 1.75 2.02 -15.67
N PRO A 240 2.81 1.23 -15.93
CA PRO A 240 3.43 0.37 -14.92
C PRO A 240 3.83 1.07 -13.60
N PRO A 241 4.42 2.29 -13.60
CA PRO A 241 4.75 2.98 -12.35
C PRO A 241 3.51 3.29 -11.50
N ARG A 242 2.37 3.54 -12.15
CA ARG A 242 1.11 3.89 -11.49
C ARG A 242 0.44 2.66 -10.90
N LYS A 243 0.52 1.53 -11.61
CA LYS A 243 0.12 0.21 -11.08
C LYS A 243 0.94 -0.15 -9.84
N SER A 244 2.27 -0.04 -9.91
CA SER A 244 3.17 -0.40 -8.81
C SER A 244 2.94 0.48 -7.57
N LEU A 245 2.74 1.78 -7.77
CA LEU A 245 2.41 2.71 -6.68
C LEU A 245 1.06 2.37 -6.03
N PHE A 246 0.01 2.17 -6.83
CA PHE A 246 -1.31 1.78 -6.31
C PHE A 246 -1.26 0.42 -5.59
N TRP A 247 -0.56 -0.56 -6.16
CA TRP A 247 -0.39 -1.88 -5.57
C TRP A 247 0.36 -1.82 -4.23
N THR A 248 1.35 -0.93 -4.11
CA THR A 248 2.05 -0.65 -2.85
C THR A 248 1.09 -0.12 -1.79
N GLU A 249 0.26 0.88 -2.13
CA GLU A 249 -0.73 1.42 -1.19
C GLU A 249 -1.82 0.40 -0.84
N PHE A 250 -2.20 -0.49 -1.76
CA PHE A 250 -3.12 -1.58 -1.49
C PHE A 250 -2.52 -2.60 -0.50
N CYS A 251 -1.28 -3.04 -0.72
CA CYS A 251 -0.57 -3.91 0.22
C CYS A 251 -0.42 -3.26 1.61
N GLN A 252 -0.20 -1.95 1.66
CA GLN A 252 -0.16 -1.19 2.91
C GLN A 252 -1.54 -1.18 3.60
N ALA A 253 -2.61 -0.89 2.86
CA ALA A 253 -3.98 -0.88 3.40
C ALA A 253 -4.40 -2.25 3.98
N CYS A 254 -3.98 -3.34 3.35
CA CYS A 254 -4.16 -4.71 3.87
C CYS A 254 -3.56 -4.88 5.27
N MET A 255 -2.30 -4.48 5.45
CA MET A 255 -1.60 -4.60 6.75
C MET A 255 -2.16 -3.64 7.81
N GLU A 256 -2.49 -2.40 7.41
CA GLU A 256 -3.15 -1.42 8.29
C GLU A 256 -4.51 -1.94 8.78
N THR A 257 -5.26 -2.63 7.92
CA THR A 257 -6.55 -3.22 8.29
C THR A 257 -6.40 -4.40 9.25
N LEU A 258 -5.34 -5.22 9.12
CA LEU A 258 -5.05 -6.27 10.10
C LEU A 258 -4.79 -5.67 11.48
N VAL A 259 -3.88 -4.69 11.57
CA VAL A 259 -3.56 -4.03 12.84
C VAL A 259 -4.80 -3.34 13.43
N GLU A 260 -5.60 -2.68 12.60
CA GLU A 260 -6.87 -2.11 13.02
C GLU A 260 -7.80 -3.17 13.61
N GLY A 261 -8.01 -4.29 12.92
CA GLY A 261 -8.82 -5.40 13.42
C GLY A 261 -8.28 -5.98 14.73
N PHE A 262 -6.97 -6.24 14.81
CA PHE A 262 -6.31 -6.76 16.01
C PHE A 262 -6.43 -5.81 17.20
N SER A 263 -6.37 -4.50 16.97
CA SER A 263 -6.53 -3.50 18.04
C SER A 263 -7.93 -3.49 18.66
N ARG A 264 -8.96 -3.89 17.90
CA ARG A 264 -10.35 -3.96 18.38
C ARG A 264 -10.62 -5.23 19.21
N VAL A 265 -9.75 -6.25 19.10
CA VAL A 265 -9.88 -7.51 19.83
C VAL A 265 -9.77 -7.28 21.34
N LYS A 266 -10.83 -7.57 22.08
CA LYS A 266 -10.89 -7.36 23.54
C LYS A 266 -10.08 -8.37 24.35
N ASN A 267 -9.94 -9.60 23.85
CA ASN A 267 -9.24 -10.67 24.55
C ASN A 267 -8.45 -11.53 23.56
N CYS A 268 -7.13 -11.44 23.60
CA CYS A 268 -6.22 -12.34 22.89
C CYS A 268 -5.37 -13.16 23.87
N SER A 269 -5.27 -14.47 23.65
CA SER A 269 -4.33 -15.37 24.34
C SER A 269 -2.95 -15.30 23.70
N THR A 270 -1.95 -15.95 24.30
CA THR A 270 -0.61 -16.05 23.70
C THR A 270 -0.66 -16.81 22.37
N GLU A 271 -1.48 -17.85 22.30
CA GLU A 271 -1.76 -18.64 21.11
C GLU A 271 -2.53 -17.82 20.08
N GLY A 272 -3.49 -16.99 20.50
CA GLY A 272 -4.19 -16.07 19.61
C GLY A 272 -3.27 -15.03 18.99
N ARG A 273 -2.31 -14.50 19.76
CA ARG A 273 -1.28 -13.60 19.21
C ARG A 273 -0.33 -14.31 18.23
N ALA A 274 0.01 -15.57 18.50
CA ALA A 274 0.75 -16.37 17.54
C ALA A 274 -0.05 -16.58 16.23
N LEU A 275 -1.37 -16.74 16.33
CA LEU A 275 -2.26 -16.77 15.17
C LEU A 275 -2.30 -15.42 14.43
N MET A 276 -2.30 -14.28 15.13
CA MET A 276 -2.18 -12.95 14.49
C MET A 276 -0.89 -12.84 13.66
N SER A 277 0.25 -13.28 14.21
CA SER A 277 1.53 -13.30 13.48
C SER A 277 1.46 -14.21 12.25
N MET A 278 0.79 -15.35 12.36
CA MET A 278 0.60 -16.29 11.25
C MET A 278 -0.28 -15.67 10.15
N ASP A 279 -1.32 -14.93 10.51
CA ASP A 279 -2.18 -14.24 9.56
C ASP A 279 -1.42 -13.14 8.79
N VAL A 280 -0.59 -12.35 9.49
CA VAL A 280 0.28 -11.32 8.86
C VAL A 280 1.25 -11.99 7.88
N GLN A 281 1.89 -13.08 8.31
CA GLN A 281 2.84 -13.81 7.47
C GLN A 281 2.18 -14.41 6.23
N ALA A 282 1.07 -15.12 6.40
CA ALA A 282 0.35 -15.77 5.30
C ALA A 282 -0.17 -14.73 4.30
N LEU A 283 -0.70 -13.60 4.79
CA LEU A 283 -1.15 -12.51 3.93
C LEU A 283 0.02 -11.92 3.12
N HIS A 284 1.14 -11.65 3.78
CA HIS A 284 2.33 -11.14 3.09
C HIS A 284 2.83 -12.11 2.01
N GLN A 285 2.85 -13.42 2.29
CA GLN A 285 3.24 -14.44 1.32
C GLN A 285 2.29 -14.45 0.11
N GLY A 286 0.97 -14.42 0.36
CA GLY A 286 -0.03 -14.37 -0.71
C GLY A 286 0.07 -13.12 -1.58
N LEU A 287 0.25 -11.94 -0.97
CA LEU A 287 0.46 -10.69 -1.72
C LEU A 287 1.77 -10.69 -2.52
N SER A 288 2.85 -11.22 -1.93
CA SER A 288 4.16 -11.28 -2.58
C SER A 288 4.20 -12.27 -3.76
N ALA A 289 3.34 -13.29 -3.73
CA ALA A 289 3.21 -14.24 -4.83
C ALA A 289 2.53 -13.63 -6.07
N LEU A 290 1.67 -12.62 -5.90
CA LEU A 290 1.03 -11.90 -7.02
C LEU A 290 1.98 -10.93 -7.68
N GLU A 291 2.63 -10.08 -6.87
CA GLU A 291 3.68 -9.19 -7.32
C GLU A 291 4.58 -8.85 -6.13
N PRO A 292 5.90 -9.11 -6.21
CA PRO A 292 6.85 -8.76 -5.16
C PRO A 292 6.89 -7.24 -4.99
N ALA A 293 6.04 -6.72 -4.12
CA ALA A 293 5.97 -5.29 -3.85
C ALA A 293 6.89 -4.92 -2.67
N ARG A 294 7.01 -3.61 -2.43
CA ARG A 294 7.46 -3.00 -1.16
C ARG A 294 6.62 -3.43 0.08
N ALA A 295 5.78 -4.46 -0.04
CA ALA A 295 5.02 -5.13 1.01
C ALA A 295 5.88 -5.67 2.16
N ALA A 296 7.20 -5.77 1.99
CA ALA A 296 8.11 -6.04 3.10
C ALA A 296 8.04 -4.95 4.20
N ARG A 297 7.95 -3.66 3.82
CA ARG A 297 7.86 -2.56 4.81
C ARG A 297 6.54 -2.58 5.57
N SER A 298 5.43 -2.80 4.86
CA SER A 298 4.10 -2.88 5.46
C SER A 298 3.95 -4.07 6.41
N ARG A 299 4.57 -5.20 6.06
CA ARG A 299 4.66 -6.37 6.94
C ARG A 299 5.44 -6.07 8.21
N VAL A 300 6.65 -5.48 8.11
CA VAL A 300 7.50 -5.22 9.28
C VAL A 300 6.76 -4.34 10.30
N TRP A 301 6.00 -3.35 9.82
CA TRP A 301 5.13 -2.53 10.64
C TRP A 301 4.06 -3.36 11.38
N ALA A 302 3.30 -4.21 10.67
CA ALA A 302 2.30 -5.05 11.31
C ALA A 302 2.89 -6.09 12.28
N ASP A 303 4.02 -6.72 11.91
CA ASP A 303 4.76 -7.67 12.75
C ASP A 303 5.27 -7.00 14.03
N ALA A 304 5.77 -5.76 13.95
CA ALA A 304 6.24 -5.00 15.11
C ALA A 304 5.10 -4.74 16.11
N TYR A 305 3.90 -4.39 15.62
CA TYR A 305 2.73 -4.22 16.47
C TYR A 305 2.33 -5.52 17.19
N VAL A 306 2.31 -6.66 16.50
CA VAL A 306 1.97 -7.95 17.14
C VAL A 306 3.05 -8.34 18.17
N LYS A 307 4.32 -8.09 17.87
CA LYS A 307 5.44 -8.31 18.81
C LYS A 307 5.34 -7.44 20.06
N ALA A 308 4.84 -6.22 19.96
CA ALA A 308 4.72 -5.31 21.10
C ALA A 308 3.80 -5.85 22.21
N PHE A 309 2.86 -6.76 21.91
CA PHE A 309 2.06 -7.43 22.93
C PHE A 309 2.85 -8.35 23.87
N TYR A 310 4.09 -8.72 23.50
CA TYR A 310 4.96 -9.58 24.31
C TYR A 310 5.92 -8.77 25.21
N TYR A 311 5.92 -7.44 25.09
CA TYR A 311 6.76 -6.58 25.90
C TYR A 311 6.30 -6.49 27.35
N GLY A 312 7.28 -6.34 28.24
CA GLY A 312 7.06 -5.99 29.63
C GLY A 312 6.56 -4.56 29.78
N GLU A 313 6.21 -4.18 31.01
CA GLU A 313 5.63 -2.86 31.28
C GLU A 313 6.56 -1.70 30.89
N ALA A 314 7.86 -1.79 31.22
CA ALA A 314 8.82 -0.75 30.87
C ALA A 314 9.05 -0.68 29.35
N ASP A 315 9.22 -1.85 28.73
CA ASP A 315 9.54 -1.96 27.31
C ASP A 315 8.38 -1.48 26.42
N VAL A 316 7.12 -1.78 26.79
CA VAL A 316 5.97 -1.33 26.00
C VAL A 316 5.79 0.19 26.07
N VAL A 317 6.12 0.82 27.21
CA VAL A 317 6.06 2.28 27.33
C VAL A 317 7.11 2.93 26.43
N GLY A 318 8.36 2.48 26.50
CA GLY A 318 9.42 2.99 25.61
C GLY A 318 9.11 2.75 24.14
N TRP A 319 8.56 1.58 23.80
CA TRP A 319 8.15 1.28 22.43
C TRP A 319 7.04 2.22 21.95
N ILE A 320 6.03 2.49 22.78
CA ILE A 320 4.95 3.43 22.44
C ILE A 320 5.52 4.84 22.25
N GLU A 321 6.39 5.32 23.14
CA GLU A 321 7.02 6.64 23.01
C GLU A 321 7.79 6.79 21.70
N GLU A 322 8.48 5.74 21.25
CA GLU A 322 9.21 5.74 19.97
C GLU A 322 8.28 5.64 18.75
N HIS A 323 7.18 4.88 18.84
CA HIS A 323 6.36 4.50 17.69
C HIS A 323 5.00 5.22 17.61
N HIS A 324 4.61 6.06 18.57
CA HIS A 324 3.29 6.70 18.61
C HIS A 324 2.92 7.48 17.33
N ALA A 325 3.89 8.06 16.63
CA ALA A 325 3.63 8.77 15.38
C ALA A 325 3.21 7.86 14.21
N GLN A 326 3.49 6.55 14.30
CA GLN A 326 3.26 5.58 13.22
C GLN A 326 1.97 4.75 13.41
N TYR A 327 1.38 4.80 14.61
CA TYR A 327 0.15 4.07 14.93
C TYR A 327 -0.89 5.01 15.52
N GLN A 328 -2.15 4.62 15.43
CA GLN A 328 -3.22 5.40 16.03
C GLN A 328 -3.29 5.17 17.53
N ARG A 329 -3.77 6.17 18.26
CA ARG A 329 -3.93 6.11 19.72
C ARG A 329 -4.62 4.83 20.19
N ARG A 330 -5.68 4.41 19.48
CA ARG A 330 -6.44 3.18 19.80
C ARG A 330 -5.61 1.90 19.67
N HIS A 331 -4.64 1.86 18.76
CA HIS A 331 -3.69 0.73 18.63
C HIS A 331 -2.83 0.65 19.90
N MET A 332 -2.31 1.78 20.36
CA MET A 332 -1.49 1.84 21.58
C MET A 332 -2.28 1.52 22.85
N GLU A 333 -3.52 2.01 22.94
CA GLU A 333 -4.43 1.67 24.04
C GLU A 333 -4.67 0.15 24.12
N ALA A 334 -4.83 -0.53 22.97
CA ALA A 334 -5.05 -1.97 22.92
C ALA A 334 -3.84 -2.78 23.41
N LEU A 335 -2.60 -2.34 23.13
CA LEU A 335 -1.39 -2.98 23.67
C LEU A 335 -1.37 -2.97 25.19
N VAL A 336 -1.76 -1.84 25.79
CA VAL A 336 -1.84 -1.71 27.26
C VAL A 336 -3.00 -2.52 27.82
N VAL A 337 -4.20 -2.40 27.28
CA VAL A 337 -5.40 -3.04 27.86
C VAL A 337 -5.37 -4.56 27.68
N ASN A 338 -4.99 -5.04 26.49
CA ASN A 338 -5.10 -6.45 26.11
C ASN A 338 -3.77 -7.21 26.21
N GLY A 339 -2.64 -6.50 26.26
CA GLY A 339 -1.31 -7.05 26.55
C GLY A 339 -0.99 -6.97 28.04
N VAL A 340 0.02 -6.16 28.39
CA VAL A 340 0.59 -6.13 29.76
C VAL A 340 -0.43 -5.78 30.85
N GLY A 341 -1.42 -4.93 30.55
CA GLY A 341 -2.40 -4.43 31.52
C GLY A 341 -3.45 -5.43 31.97
N LYS A 342 -3.52 -6.63 31.37
CA LYS A 342 -4.33 -7.74 31.89
C LYS A 342 -3.89 -8.18 33.29
N ASN A 343 -2.59 -8.11 33.56
CA ASN A 343 -1.99 -8.53 34.83
C ASN A 343 -1.72 -7.36 35.80
N LEU A 344 -1.99 -6.12 35.37
CA LEU A 344 -1.69 -4.91 36.16
C LEU A 344 -2.87 -4.48 37.04
N ARG A 345 -2.53 -3.81 38.15
CA ARG A 345 -3.52 -3.14 39.01
C ARG A 345 -4.23 -2.04 38.22
N ARG A 346 -5.54 -1.86 38.47
CA ARG A 346 -6.38 -0.85 37.78
C ARG A 346 -5.77 0.55 37.77
N LYS A 347 -5.20 0.99 38.90
CA LYS A 347 -4.53 2.31 39.01
C LYS A 347 -3.36 2.43 38.04
N ARG A 348 -2.48 1.42 38.02
CA ARG A 348 -1.28 1.42 37.16
C ARG A 348 -1.64 1.40 35.69
N ARG A 349 -2.63 0.59 35.30
CA ARG A 349 -3.16 0.58 33.94
C ARG A 349 -3.70 1.96 33.52
N GLN A 350 -4.41 2.64 34.42
CA GLN A 350 -4.92 3.98 34.14
C GLN A 350 -3.79 5.01 33.97
N GLU A 351 -2.72 4.92 34.76
CA GLU A 351 -1.54 5.77 34.62
C GLU A 351 -0.89 5.62 33.24
N MET A 352 -0.72 4.37 32.76
CA MET A 352 -0.18 4.12 31.42
C MET A 352 -1.07 4.68 30.30
N LEU A 353 -2.40 4.54 30.42
CA LEU A 353 -3.32 5.13 29.46
C LEU A 353 -3.24 6.66 29.44
N GLN A 354 -3.03 7.30 30.58
CA GLN A 354 -2.81 8.75 30.64
C GLN A 354 -1.50 9.17 29.97
N GLN A 355 -0.43 8.35 30.08
CA GLN A 355 0.82 8.59 29.34
C GLN A 355 0.57 8.52 27.83
N ILE A 356 -0.19 7.53 27.36
CA ILE A 356 -0.59 7.45 25.94
C ILE A 356 -1.36 8.72 25.54
N TYR A 357 -2.35 9.15 26.32
CA TYR A 357 -3.13 10.33 25.98
C TYR A 357 -2.30 11.62 25.90
N ALA A 358 -1.22 11.73 26.69
CA ALA A 358 -0.29 12.85 26.60
C ALA A 358 0.50 12.87 25.27
N LEU A 359 0.76 11.70 24.67
CA LEU A 359 1.43 11.58 23.37
C LEU A 359 0.52 11.91 22.18
N TYR A 360 -0.80 11.87 22.37
CA TYR A 360 -1.80 12.17 21.32
C TYR A 360 -2.66 13.39 21.72
N PRO A 361 -2.09 14.62 21.69
CA PRO A 361 -2.81 15.82 22.10
C PRO A 361 -4.03 16.07 21.21
N TYR A 362 -5.14 16.43 21.85
CA TYR A 362 -6.42 16.70 21.19
C TYR A 362 -6.27 17.84 20.16
N GLY A 363 -6.44 17.53 18.87
CA GLY A 363 -6.30 18.49 17.76
C GLY A 363 -5.07 18.29 16.87
N ALA A 364 -4.16 17.37 17.20
CA ALA A 364 -3.22 16.82 16.22
C ALA A 364 -4.03 15.93 15.26
N VAL A 365 -4.22 16.39 14.02
CA VAL A 365 -4.81 15.57 12.97
C VAL A 365 -3.93 14.33 12.82
N ASP A 366 -4.50 13.13 12.91
CA ASP A 366 -3.85 11.85 12.59
C ASP A 366 -3.41 11.88 11.12
N CYS A 367 -2.30 12.54 10.85
CA CYS A 367 -1.69 12.56 9.55
C CYS A 367 -0.91 11.25 9.42
N HIS A 368 -1.45 10.31 8.65
CA HIS A 368 -0.72 9.17 8.16
C HIS A 368 0.51 9.69 7.40
N GLN A 369 1.65 9.79 8.08
CA GLN A 369 2.92 10.02 7.42
C GLN A 369 3.32 8.70 6.76
N THR A 370 3.30 8.69 5.43
CA THR A 370 3.97 7.66 4.64
C THR A 370 5.44 7.55 5.07
N PRO A 371 6.01 6.34 5.15
CA PRO A 371 7.43 6.16 5.44
C PRO A 371 8.23 6.54 4.19
N ALA A 372 8.47 7.84 4.04
CA ALA A 372 9.48 8.40 3.18
C ALA A 372 10.50 9.10 4.07
N ALA A 373 11.76 8.72 3.90
CA ALA A 373 12.97 9.27 4.54
C ALA A 373 13.29 8.82 5.98
N ARG A 374 13.90 7.63 6.09
CA ARG A 374 15.04 7.38 7.00
C ARG A 374 15.98 6.37 6.33
N ASP A 375 16.74 6.84 5.35
CA ASP A 375 17.97 6.21 4.86
C ASP A 375 19.05 7.29 4.86
N SER A 376 19.55 7.65 6.04
CA SER A 376 20.77 8.46 6.19
C SER A 376 21.25 8.46 7.64
N GLU A 377 21.50 7.30 8.23
CA GLU A 377 22.23 7.19 9.50
C GLU A 377 22.70 5.74 9.69
N ASP A 378 23.57 5.27 8.80
CA ASP A 378 24.45 4.12 9.04
C ASP A 378 25.62 4.23 8.04
N ALA A 379 26.43 5.28 8.25
CA ALA A 379 27.75 5.42 7.66
C ALA A 379 28.63 6.21 8.64
N GLN A 380 28.79 5.66 9.85
CA GLN A 380 29.88 5.96 10.77
C GLN A 380 29.84 4.95 11.93
N GLY A 381 30.70 3.95 11.84
CA GLY A 381 30.90 2.88 12.83
C GLY A 381 31.91 1.87 12.31
#